data_AF-A0AAN5PKY9-F1
#
_entry.id   AF-A0AAN5PKY9-F1
#
_cell.length_a   1.000
_cell.length_b   1.000
_cell.length_c   1.000
_cell.angle_alpha   90.00
_cell.angle_beta   90.00
_cell.angle_gamma   90.00
#
_symmetry.space_group_name_H-M   'P 1'
#
loop_
_entity.id
_entity.type
_entity.pdbx_description
1 polymer ?
#
loop_
_entity_poly.entity_id
_entity_poly.type
_entity_poly.pdbx_seq_one_letter_code
_entity_poly.pdbx_strand_id
1 'polypeptide(L)'
;GQVLLGRAPAGTLLIATRYSKPISQLMADTLKPSDNLYADSLYLHAAAKIKGSPVDWKQAQPVIKNFLQQQTGIDLKDSNFTDGSGLSRYNLVTPAQTMALLKFLYQRFPLSYEYIAALPISGRDGTLQKRFKTPNQQGFVRAKTGTMTGMNSLSGYLYTANGHTLAFAMYINRLPGKPAGPGRPLLDALCTYFLQQSPTSSRLARVLSPHSRIKFQFNPTQIELQRVHQAKWRRLETAVRQVLRGQDVNVVYRGNELIVTDNQSNANSVWKALQSIGKKYSFAVALSSKVMPVTPSGKPLLLWVQAPLSENKAERTWIIREAV
;
A
#
# COMPACT_ATOMS: atom_id res chain seq x y z
N GLY A 1 22.21 -31.39 -3.41
CA GLY A 1 20.80 -31.72 -3.14
C GLY A 1 19.92 -31.17 -4.25
N GLN A 2 18.71 -31.69 -4.41
CA GLN A 2 17.71 -31.18 -5.37
C GLN A 2 16.92 -30.02 -4.77
N VAL A 3 16.66 -28.99 -5.57
CA VAL A 3 15.78 -27.86 -5.22
C VAL A 3 14.42 -28.12 -5.86
N LEU A 4 13.36 -28.12 -5.05
CA LEU A 4 11.98 -28.37 -5.48
C LEU A 4 11.11 -27.13 -5.21
N LEU A 5 10.15 -26.87 -6.10
CA LEU A 5 9.14 -25.83 -5.89
C LEU A 5 8.04 -26.35 -4.96
N GLY A 6 7.57 -25.51 -4.03
CA GLY A 6 6.51 -25.89 -3.10
C GLY A 6 6.02 -24.71 -2.25
N ARG A 7 4.96 -24.95 -1.47
CA ARG A 7 4.50 -24.02 -0.42
C ARG A 7 5.16 -24.39 0.90
N ALA A 8 5.52 -23.39 1.70
CA ALA A 8 5.98 -23.64 3.06
C ALA A 8 4.86 -24.33 3.87
N PRO A 9 5.16 -25.46 4.55
CA PRO A 9 4.18 -26.12 5.42
C PRO A 9 3.66 -25.21 6.55
N ALA A 10 2.45 -25.50 7.02
CA ALA A 10 1.91 -24.85 8.20
C ALA A 10 2.79 -25.16 9.43
N GLY A 11 2.96 -24.19 10.33
CA GLY A 11 3.80 -24.34 11.53
C GLY A 11 5.31 -24.20 11.30
N THR A 12 5.74 -23.78 10.12
CA THR A 12 7.16 -23.49 9.84
C THR A 12 7.66 -22.28 10.63
N LEU A 13 8.91 -22.36 11.12
CA LEU A 13 9.58 -21.25 11.79
C LEU A 13 9.99 -20.19 10.77
N LEU A 14 9.53 -18.94 10.97
CA LEU A 14 9.96 -17.80 10.17
C LEU A 14 11.40 -17.41 10.56
N ILE A 15 12.35 -17.67 9.66
CA ILE A 15 13.78 -17.39 9.91
C ILE A 15 14.14 -15.94 9.57
N ALA A 16 13.57 -15.39 8.50
CA ALA A 16 13.85 -14.02 8.05
C ALA A 16 12.67 -13.43 7.27
N THR A 17 12.52 -12.10 7.33
CA THR A 17 11.57 -11.35 6.51
C THR A 17 12.31 -10.26 5.76
N ARG A 18 11.95 -10.05 4.49
CA ARG A 18 12.44 -8.94 3.68
C ARG A 18 11.27 -8.19 3.06
N TYR A 19 11.29 -6.88 3.21
CA TYR A 19 10.29 -5.99 2.62
C TYR A 19 10.83 -5.37 1.33
N SER A 20 9.93 -5.16 0.36
CA SER A 20 10.25 -4.37 -0.83
C SER A 20 10.41 -2.88 -0.50
N LYS A 21 10.86 -2.10 -1.48
CA LYS A 21 10.70 -0.64 -1.43
C LYS A 21 9.22 -0.25 -1.26
N PRO A 22 8.92 0.91 -0.66
CA PRO A 22 7.56 1.43 -0.61
C PRO A 22 7.04 1.77 -2.01
N ILE A 23 5.71 1.79 -2.17
CA ILE A 23 5.06 2.06 -3.47
C ILE A 23 5.47 3.41 -4.08
N SER A 24 5.75 4.42 -3.26
CA SER A 24 6.24 5.74 -3.70
C SER A 24 7.55 5.66 -4.49
N GLN A 25 8.45 4.74 -4.12
CA GLN A 25 9.70 4.51 -4.84
C GLN A 25 9.51 3.54 -6.01
N LEU A 26 8.72 2.48 -5.81
CA LEU A 26 8.41 1.53 -6.89
C LEU A 26 7.73 2.23 -8.07
N MET A 27 6.90 3.26 -7.84
CA MET A 27 6.33 4.07 -8.92
C MET A 27 7.40 4.67 -9.83
N ALA A 28 8.49 5.21 -9.27
CA ALA A 28 9.58 5.78 -10.07
C ALA A 28 10.38 4.70 -10.80
N ASP A 29 10.65 3.58 -10.12
CA ASP A 29 11.31 2.40 -10.72
C ASP A 29 10.49 1.84 -11.90
N THR A 30 9.16 1.95 -11.86
CA THR A 30 8.28 1.54 -12.96
C THR A 30 8.17 2.60 -14.06
N LEU A 31 7.80 3.84 -13.71
CA LEU A 31 7.35 4.85 -14.66
C LEU A 31 8.48 5.52 -15.42
N LYS A 32 9.63 5.79 -14.78
CA LYS A 32 10.77 6.48 -15.42
C LYS A 32 11.41 5.64 -16.54
N PRO A 33 11.81 4.39 -16.29
CA PRO A 33 12.38 3.54 -17.34
C PRO A 33 11.31 2.86 -18.20
N SER A 34 10.04 2.89 -17.80
CA SER A 34 8.97 2.09 -18.41
C SER A 34 9.18 0.59 -18.22
N ASP A 35 9.45 0.17 -16.99
CA ASP A 35 9.73 -1.24 -16.69
C ASP A 35 8.44 -2.07 -16.72
N ASN A 36 8.36 -2.98 -17.71
CA ASN A 36 7.18 -3.80 -17.93
C ASN A 36 6.98 -4.84 -16.83
N LEU A 37 8.06 -5.44 -16.31
CA LEU A 37 7.99 -6.47 -15.28
C LEU A 37 7.41 -5.90 -13.98
N TYR A 38 7.84 -4.70 -13.60
CA TYR A 38 7.29 -4.00 -12.45
C TYR A 38 5.82 -3.64 -12.67
N ALA A 39 5.46 -3.10 -13.84
CA ALA A 39 4.08 -2.73 -14.15
C ALA A 39 3.13 -3.93 -14.07
N ASP A 40 3.53 -5.05 -14.67
CA ASP A 40 2.76 -6.29 -14.70
C ASP A 40 2.68 -6.97 -13.31
N SER A 41 3.78 -6.97 -12.55
CA SER A 41 3.80 -7.48 -11.18
C SER A 41 2.89 -6.68 -10.26
N LEU A 42 2.94 -5.34 -10.36
CA LEU A 42 2.07 -4.45 -9.59
C LEU A 42 0.60 -4.62 -9.97
N TYR A 43 0.31 -4.81 -11.26
CA TYR A 43 -1.05 -5.04 -11.77
C TYR A 43 -1.68 -6.31 -11.19
N LEU A 44 -0.98 -7.46 -11.30
CA LEU A 44 -1.45 -8.72 -10.73
C LEU A 44 -1.49 -8.69 -9.20
N HIS A 45 -0.50 -8.06 -8.55
CA HIS A 45 -0.49 -7.91 -7.09
C HIS A 45 -1.67 -7.07 -6.58
N ALA A 46 -1.99 -5.95 -7.25
CA ALA A 46 -3.12 -5.12 -6.91
C ALA A 46 -4.44 -5.90 -7.07
N ALA A 47 -4.61 -6.62 -8.19
CA ALA A 47 -5.79 -7.42 -8.43
C ALA A 47 -5.97 -8.54 -7.40
N ALA A 48 -4.89 -9.27 -7.08
CA ALA A 48 -4.90 -10.30 -6.05
C ALA A 48 -5.26 -9.75 -4.67
N LYS A 49 -4.75 -8.56 -4.33
CA LYS A 49 -5.03 -7.87 -3.07
C LYS A 49 -6.48 -7.40 -2.97
N ILE A 50 -7.07 -6.90 -4.07
CA ILE A 50 -8.48 -6.48 -4.11
C ILE A 50 -9.41 -7.70 -4.01
N LYS A 51 -9.09 -8.78 -4.72
CA LYS A 51 -9.89 -10.01 -4.72
C LYS A 51 -9.72 -10.84 -3.43
N GLY A 52 -8.59 -10.70 -2.73
CA GLY A 52 -8.24 -11.49 -1.55
C GLY A 52 -7.65 -12.88 -1.85
N SER A 53 -7.33 -13.17 -3.11
CA SER A 53 -6.73 -14.43 -3.55
C SER A 53 -5.89 -14.23 -4.82
N PRO A 54 -4.91 -15.12 -5.12
CA PRO A 54 -4.17 -15.05 -6.36
C PRO A 54 -5.08 -15.02 -7.60
N VAL A 55 -4.65 -14.28 -8.62
CA VAL A 55 -5.37 -14.14 -9.89
C VAL A 55 -4.45 -14.37 -11.06
N ASP A 56 -5.01 -14.87 -12.16
CA ASP A 56 -4.40 -14.78 -13.47
C ASP A 56 -4.79 -13.47 -14.18
N TRP A 57 -4.27 -13.26 -15.38
CA TRP A 57 -4.51 -12.07 -16.21
C TRP A 57 -5.99 -11.83 -16.54
N LYS A 58 -6.73 -12.89 -16.91
CA LYS A 58 -8.14 -12.80 -17.29
C LYS A 58 -9.01 -12.44 -16.09
N GLN A 59 -8.64 -12.96 -14.92
CA GLN A 59 -9.29 -12.64 -13.65
C GLN A 59 -8.92 -11.22 -13.15
N ALA A 60 -7.69 -10.77 -13.39
CA ALA A 60 -7.23 -9.45 -12.95
C ALA A 60 -7.92 -8.30 -13.67
N GLN A 61 -8.16 -8.42 -14.98
CA GLN A 61 -8.79 -7.39 -15.80
C GLN A 61 -10.10 -6.81 -15.22
N PRO A 62 -11.17 -7.60 -14.99
CA PRO A 62 -12.41 -7.06 -14.46
C PRO A 62 -12.25 -6.51 -13.04
N VAL A 63 -11.36 -7.09 -12.23
CA VAL A 63 -11.08 -6.61 -10.86
C VAL A 63 -10.50 -5.20 -10.90
N ILE A 64 -9.46 -4.97 -11.70
CA ILE A 64 -8.81 -3.65 -11.80
C ILE A 64 -9.74 -2.63 -12.46
N LYS A 65 -10.42 -3.01 -13.55
CA LYS A 65 -11.37 -2.12 -14.24
C LYS A 65 -12.48 -1.64 -13.30
N ASN A 66 -13.14 -2.56 -12.60
CA ASN A 66 -14.22 -2.22 -11.67
C ASN A 66 -13.72 -1.41 -10.49
N PHE A 67 -12.56 -1.76 -9.93
CA PHE A 67 -11.93 -0.97 -8.87
C PHE A 67 -11.67 0.47 -9.33
N LEU A 68 -11.03 0.66 -10.49
CA LEU A 68 -10.70 1.99 -11.00
C LEU A 68 -11.97 2.82 -11.25
N GLN A 69 -12.99 2.23 -11.87
CA GLN A 69 -14.28 2.90 -12.11
C GLN A 69 -14.96 3.29 -10.79
N GLN A 70 -14.99 2.40 -9.79
CA GLN A 70 -15.57 2.70 -8.47
C GLN A 70 -14.83 3.81 -7.72
N GLN A 71 -13.50 3.88 -7.82
CA GLN A 71 -12.72 4.89 -7.10
C GLN A 71 -12.72 6.25 -7.81
N THR A 72 -12.78 6.27 -9.14
CA THR A 72 -12.60 7.49 -9.93
C THR A 72 -13.90 8.05 -10.50
N GLY A 73 -14.93 7.21 -10.67
CA GLY A 73 -16.16 7.55 -11.40
C GLY A 73 -15.98 7.62 -12.91
N ILE A 74 -14.81 7.27 -13.46
CA ILE A 74 -14.54 7.28 -14.90
C ILE A 74 -15.30 6.11 -15.54
N ASP A 75 -16.05 6.38 -16.61
CA ASP A 75 -16.67 5.32 -17.40
C ASP A 75 -15.60 4.56 -18.20
N LEU A 76 -15.45 3.29 -17.88
CA LEU A 76 -14.48 2.38 -18.49
C LEU A 76 -15.17 1.27 -19.29
N LYS A 77 -16.48 1.37 -19.59
CA LYS A 77 -17.25 0.30 -20.27
C LYS A 77 -16.53 -0.26 -21.50
N ASP A 78 -16.00 0.62 -22.34
CA ASP A 78 -15.31 0.26 -23.59
C ASP A 78 -13.78 0.14 -23.44
N SER A 79 -13.25 0.25 -22.22
CA SER A 79 -11.82 0.05 -21.94
C SER A 79 -11.47 -1.41 -21.72
N ASN A 80 -10.23 -1.76 -22.08
CA ASN A 80 -9.64 -3.07 -21.86
C ASN A 80 -8.23 -2.95 -21.27
N PHE A 81 -7.97 -3.67 -20.18
CA PHE A 81 -6.68 -3.71 -19.47
C PHE A 81 -6.22 -5.17 -19.39
N THR A 82 -5.64 -5.67 -20.48
CA THR A 82 -5.18 -7.06 -20.56
C THR A 82 -3.90 -7.32 -19.77
N ASP A 83 -3.08 -6.28 -19.54
CA ASP A 83 -1.85 -6.32 -18.75
C ASP A 83 -1.64 -4.98 -18.02
N GLY A 84 -0.56 -4.89 -17.22
CA GLY A 84 -0.19 -3.66 -16.52
C GLY A 84 0.77 -2.77 -17.30
N SER A 85 1.59 -3.38 -18.16
CA SER A 85 2.66 -2.72 -18.91
C SER A 85 2.20 -1.96 -20.16
N GLY A 86 1.05 -2.33 -20.73
CA GLY A 86 0.59 -1.79 -22.01
C GLY A 86 1.22 -2.46 -23.22
N LEU A 87 1.92 -3.60 -23.08
CA LEU A 87 2.54 -4.34 -24.18
C LEU A 87 1.52 -5.06 -25.06
N SER A 88 0.42 -5.52 -24.48
CA SER A 88 -0.65 -6.15 -25.24
C SER A 88 -1.33 -5.14 -26.17
N ARG A 89 -1.47 -5.52 -27.43
CA ARG A 89 -2.20 -4.76 -28.46
C ARG A 89 -3.71 -4.72 -28.21
N TYR A 90 -4.21 -5.53 -27.29
CA TYR A 90 -5.62 -5.57 -26.91
C TYR A 90 -5.97 -4.62 -25.77
N ASN A 91 -4.97 -3.91 -25.21
CA ASN A 91 -5.24 -2.80 -24.31
C ASN A 91 -5.94 -1.66 -25.05
N LEU A 92 -7.06 -1.20 -24.52
CA LEU A 92 -7.90 -0.16 -25.13
C LEU A 92 -8.26 0.87 -24.07
N VAL A 93 -7.85 2.11 -24.31
CA VAL A 93 -8.22 3.29 -23.50
C VAL A 93 -8.35 4.49 -24.42
N THR A 94 -9.28 5.39 -24.11
CA THR A 94 -9.42 6.65 -24.85
C THR A 94 -8.57 7.76 -24.23
N PRO A 95 -8.14 8.77 -25.03
CA PRO A 95 -7.47 9.95 -24.48
C PRO A 95 -8.31 10.66 -23.40
N ALA A 96 -9.64 10.69 -23.56
CA ALA A 96 -10.55 11.29 -22.59
C ALA A 96 -10.52 10.55 -21.23
N GLN A 97 -10.52 9.22 -21.23
CA GLN A 97 -10.39 8.41 -20.01
C GLN A 97 -9.03 8.63 -19.33
N THR A 98 -7.95 8.70 -20.10
CA THR A 98 -6.61 8.96 -19.56
C THR A 98 -6.49 10.38 -19.00
N MET A 99 -7.04 11.38 -19.68
CA MET A 99 -7.10 12.76 -19.17
C MET A 99 -7.92 12.83 -17.87
N ALA A 100 -9.07 12.15 -17.80
CA ALA A 100 -9.87 12.08 -16.58
C ALA A 100 -9.10 11.42 -15.43
N LEU A 101 -8.34 10.36 -15.71
CA LEU A 101 -7.48 9.71 -14.73
C LEU A 101 -6.38 10.66 -14.25
N LEU A 102 -5.68 11.35 -15.15
CA LEU A 102 -4.66 12.33 -14.77
C LEU A 102 -5.25 13.47 -13.91
N LYS A 103 -6.42 13.99 -14.25
CA LYS A 103 -7.12 14.97 -13.41
C LYS A 103 -7.43 14.42 -12.01
N PHE A 104 -7.95 13.20 -11.94
CA PHE A 104 -8.19 12.52 -10.66
C PHE A 104 -6.91 12.35 -9.84
N LEU A 105 -5.81 11.91 -10.47
CA LEU A 105 -4.51 11.71 -9.82
C LEU A 105 -3.93 13.04 -9.30
N TYR A 106 -4.07 14.12 -10.07
CA TYR A 106 -3.64 15.44 -9.64
C TYR A 106 -4.45 15.96 -8.43
N GLN A 107 -5.78 15.78 -8.46
CA GLN A 107 -6.68 16.42 -7.51
C GLN A 107 -6.94 15.61 -6.24
N ARG A 108 -7.02 14.29 -6.33
CA ARG A 108 -7.60 13.45 -5.28
C ARG A 108 -6.70 12.30 -4.81
N PHE A 109 -5.67 11.94 -5.57
CA PHE A 109 -4.82 10.81 -5.21
C PHE A 109 -3.87 11.18 -4.05
N PRO A 110 -3.82 10.40 -2.96
CA PRO A 110 -3.00 10.74 -1.79
C PRO A 110 -1.50 10.82 -2.07
N LEU A 111 -1.00 10.10 -3.08
CA LEU A 111 0.39 10.13 -3.49
C LEU A 111 0.59 10.95 -4.79
N SER A 112 -0.17 12.03 -4.95
CA SER A 112 -0.16 12.85 -6.17
C SER A 112 1.24 13.39 -6.48
N TYR A 113 1.92 13.95 -5.47
CA TYR A 113 3.26 14.50 -5.63
C TYR A 113 4.27 13.42 -6.01
N GLU A 114 4.22 12.26 -5.36
CA GLU A 114 5.09 11.12 -5.66
C GLU A 114 4.81 10.56 -7.05
N TYR A 115 3.55 10.46 -7.47
CA TYR A 115 3.18 10.05 -8.83
C TYR A 115 3.74 11.00 -9.88
N ILE A 116 3.55 12.32 -9.70
CA ILE A 116 4.07 13.35 -10.61
C ILE A 116 5.61 13.33 -10.61
N ALA A 117 6.25 13.08 -9.47
CA ALA A 117 7.70 12.93 -9.35
C ALA A 117 8.24 11.68 -10.09
N ALA A 118 7.46 10.60 -10.07
CA ALA A 118 7.78 9.33 -10.70
C ALA A 118 7.67 9.35 -12.23
N LEU A 119 6.92 10.28 -12.82
CA LEU A 119 6.88 10.43 -14.28
C LEU A 119 8.25 10.86 -14.84
N PRO A 120 8.62 10.41 -16.06
CA PRO A 120 9.77 10.95 -16.78
C PRO A 120 9.68 12.47 -16.94
N ILE A 121 10.82 13.15 -16.78
CA ILE A 121 10.94 14.61 -16.85
C ILE A 121 11.61 15.02 -18.16
N SER A 122 10.99 15.95 -18.90
CA SER A 122 11.53 16.49 -20.16
C SER A 122 13.00 16.92 -20.03
N GLY A 123 13.83 16.35 -20.89
CA GLY A 123 15.25 16.71 -21.01
C GLY A 123 16.09 16.42 -19.77
N ARG A 124 15.59 15.65 -18.80
CA ARG A 124 16.31 15.33 -17.55
C ARG A 124 16.46 13.84 -17.31
N ASP A 125 15.36 13.07 -17.34
CA ASP A 125 15.41 11.67 -16.94
C ASP A 125 14.43 10.75 -17.69
N GLY A 126 14.57 9.45 -17.43
CA GLY A 126 13.70 8.41 -17.97
C GLY A 126 13.62 8.43 -19.49
N THR A 127 12.45 8.04 -20.02
CA THR A 127 12.21 8.00 -21.47
C THR A 127 12.12 9.38 -22.15
N LEU A 128 12.13 10.48 -21.38
CA LEU A 128 12.15 11.85 -21.89
C LEU A 128 13.51 12.54 -21.81
N GLN A 129 14.55 11.90 -21.26
CA GLN A 129 15.87 12.51 -21.05
C GLN A 129 16.51 13.09 -22.32
N LYS A 130 16.20 12.51 -23.49
CA LYS A 130 16.72 12.96 -24.81
C LYS A 130 15.76 13.86 -25.59
N ARG A 131 14.58 14.19 -25.06
CA ARG A 131 13.55 15.03 -25.70
C ARG A 131 13.44 16.36 -24.97
N PHE A 132 12.92 17.41 -25.62
CA PHE A 132 12.58 18.67 -24.94
C PHE A 132 13.75 19.33 -24.19
N LYS A 133 14.92 19.44 -24.83
CA LYS A 133 16.17 19.92 -24.18
C LYS A 133 16.36 21.42 -24.22
N THR A 134 15.50 22.15 -24.91
CA THR A 134 15.62 23.62 -24.95
C THR A 134 15.24 24.22 -23.59
N PRO A 135 15.80 25.38 -23.20
CA PRO A 135 15.53 25.99 -21.91
C PRO A 135 14.03 26.16 -21.60
N ASN A 136 13.21 26.48 -22.60
CA ASN A 136 11.77 26.70 -22.46
C ASN A 136 10.93 25.41 -22.44
N GLN A 137 11.57 24.23 -22.48
CA GLN A 137 10.90 22.93 -22.50
C GLN A 137 11.43 21.96 -21.42
N GLN A 138 12.71 22.07 -21.08
CA GLN A 138 13.37 21.16 -20.13
C GLN A 138 12.77 21.32 -18.73
N GLY A 139 12.33 20.23 -18.12
CA GLY A 139 11.67 20.22 -16.81
C GLY A 139 10.18 20.59 -16.81
N PHE A 140 9.66 21.17 -17.90
CA PHE A 140 8.27 21.65 -17.98
C PHE A 140 7.25 20.59 -18.44
N VAL A 141 7.69 19.38 -18.77
CA VAL A 141 6.81 18.25 -19.11
C VAL A 141 7.16 17.06 -18.25
N ARG A 142 6.14 16.51 -17.58
CA ARG A 142 6.22 15.26 -16.82
C ARG A 142 5.22 14.28 -17.40
N ALA A 143 5.69 13.31 -18.17
CA ALA A 143 4.79 12.49 -18.97
C ALA A 143 5.30 11.07 -19.18
N LYS A 144 4.36 10.14 -19.25
CA LYS A 144 4.63 8.75 -19.61
C LYS A 144 4.59 8.61 -21.13
N THR A 145 5.59 7.92 -21.66
CA THR A 145 5.69 7.57 -23.07
C THR A 145 5.12 6.18 -23.34
N GLY A 146 4.48 5.98 -24.48
CA GLY A 146 4.20 4.66 -25.05
C GLY A 146 4.71 4.58 -26.49
N THR A 147 5.33 3.47 -26.86
CA THR A 147 5.92 3.28 -28.19
C THR A 147 5.94 1.81 -28.55
N MET A 148 5.24 1.47 -29.62
CA MET A 148 5.25 0.16 -30.27
C MET A 148 5.15 0.35 -31.79
N THR A 149 5.37 -0.71 -32.56
CA THR A 149 5.18 -0.64 -34.02
C THR A 149 3.75 -0.22 -34.35
N GLY A 150 3.63 0.94 -34.99
CA GLY A 150 2.38 1.60 -35.38
C GLY A 150 1.62 2.33 -34.28
N MET A 151 2.21 2.49 -33.09
CA MET A 151 1.57 3.17 -31.96
C MET A 151 2.55 4.09 -31.22
N ASN A 152 2.20 5.36 -31.07
CA ASN A 152 2.91 6.33 -30.25
C ASN A 152 1.92 7.03 -29.31
N SER A 153 2.31 7.17 -28.05
CA SER A 153 1.52 7.90 -27.07
C SER A 153 2.40 8.73 -26.14
N LEU A 154 1.83 9.83 -25.68
CA LEU A 154 2.39 10.67 -24.63
C LEU A 154 1.25 11.25 -23.80
N SER A 155 1.32 11.05 -22.48
CA SER A 155 0.31 11.56 -21.55
C SER A 155 0.92 11.93 -20.22
N GLY A 156 0.41 12.98 -19.59
CA GLY A 156 0.93 13.49 -18.33
C GLY A 156 0.56 14.94 -18.10
N TYR A 157 1.49 15.69 -17.52
CA TYR A 157 1.33 17.09 -17.17
C TYR A 157 2.35 17.97 -17.89
N LEU A 158 1.91 19.15 -18.29
CA LEU A 158 2.76 20.22 -18.80
C LEU A 158 2.51 21.51 -18.00
N TYR A 159 3.56 22.26 -17.79
CA TYR A 159 3.55 23.52 -17.04
C TYR A 159 3.75 24.67 -18.04
N THR A 160 2.70 25.45 -18.29
CA THR A 160 2.72 26.54 -19.28
C THR A 160 3.50 27.76 -18.76
N ALA A 161 3.93 28.63 -19.69
CA ALA A 161 4.66 29.84 -19.36
C ALA A 161 3.93 30.79 -18.38
N ASN A 162 2.60 30.76 -18.36
CA ASN A 162 1.77 31.56 -17.45
C ASN A 162 1.46 30.85 -16.11
N GLY A 163 2.13 29.74 -15.79
CA GLY A 163 2.02 29.06 -14.50
C GLY A 163 0.83 28.11 -14.35
N HIS A 164 0.09 27.81 -15.42
CA HIS A 164 -0.98 26.81 -15.39
C HIS A 164 -0.41 25.40 -15.57
N THR A 165 -0.99 24.44 -14.84
CA THR A 165 -0.73 23.01 -15.06
C THR A 165 -1.82 22.44 -15.95
N LEU A 166 -1.46 21.90 -17.13
CA LEU A 166 -2.39 21.21 -18.00
C LEU A 166 -2.14 19.69 -17.95
N ALA A 167 -3.21 18.92 -17.77
CA ALA A 167 -3.18 17.48 -18.01
C ALA A 167 -3.47 17.21 -19.49
N PHE A 168 -2.73 16.30 -20.11
CA PHE A 168 -2.89 15.96 -21.52
C PHE A 168 -2.75 14.46 -21.76
N ALA A 169 -3.40 13.97 -22.83
CA ALA A 169 -3.23 12.63 -23.35
C ALA A 169 -3.34 12.66 -24.87
N MET A 170 -2.34 12.15 -25.57
CA MET A 170 -2.26 12.15 -27.03
C MET A 170 -1.85 10.78 -27.54
N TYR A 171 -2.67 10.18 -28.39
CA TYR A 171 -2.48 8.84 -28.97
C TYR A 171 -2.46 8.90 -30.49
N ILE A 172 -1.49 8.24 -31.08
CA ILE A 172 -1.39 8.04 -32.52
C ILE A 172 -1.26 6.54 -32.77
N ASN A 173 -2.24 5.97 -33.47
CA ASN A 173 -2.30 4.56 -33.83
C ASN A 173 -2.27 4.39 -35.35
N ARG A 174 -2.00 3.16 -35.81
CA ARG A 174 -2.02 2.75 -37.22
C ARG A 174 -1.05 3.53 -38.11
N LEU A 175 0.08 3.96 -37.55
CA LEU A 175 1.17 4.51 -38.37
C LEU A 175 1.94 3.36 -39.06
N PRO A 176 2.09 3.37 -40.39
CA PRO A 176 3.02 2.45 -41.05
C PRO A 176 4.47 2.78 -40.65
N GLY A 177 5.31 1.75 -40.54
CA GLY A 177 6.76 1.90 -40.29
C GLY A 177 7.24 1.52 -38.89
N LYS A 178 8.39 2.06 -38.49
CA LYS A 178 9.11 1.69 -37.24
C LYS A 178 8.48 2.35 -36.00
N PRO A 179 8.66 1.77 -34.79
CA PRO A 179 8.15 2.35 -33.53
C PRO A 179 8.56 3.81 -33.27
N ALA A 180 9.77 4.20 -33.66
CA ALA A 180 10.27 5.58 -33.56
C ALA A 180 9.89 6.46 -34.77
N GLY A 181 8.80 6.12 -35.45
CA GLY A 181 8.33 6.80 -36.66
C GLY A 181 7.83 8.24 -36.42
N PRO A 182 7.19 8.85 -37.43
CA PRO A 182 6.86 10.28 -37.46
C PRO A 182 5.90 10.72 -36.34
N GLY A 183 5.20 9.80 -35.69
CA GLY A 183 4.29 10.10 -34.58
C GLY A 183 5.00 10.74 -33.39
N ARG A 184 6.21 10.31 -33.03
CA ARG A 184 6.92 10.85 -31.86
C ARG A 184 7.29 12.33 -32.03
N PRO A 185 7.93 12.77 -33.13
CA PRO A 185 8.15 14.19 -33.38
C PRO A 185 6.87 15.03 -33.39
N LEU A 186 5.75 14.51 -33.92
CA LEU A 186 4.47 15.21 -33.90
C LEU A 186 3.96 15.43 -32.46
N LEU A 187 4.02 14.40 -31.60
CA LEU A 187 3.68 14.53 -30.19
C LEU A 187 4.57 15.57 -29.48
N ASP A 188 5.86 15.62 -29.81
CA ASP A 188 6.80 16.60 -29.25
C ASP A 188 6.47 18.04 -29.72
N ALA A 189 6.09 18.21 -30.98
CA ALA A 189 5.66 19.49 -31.53
C ALA A 189 4.37 20.00 -30.87
N LEU A 190 3.38 19.13 -30.66
CA LEU A 190 2.15 19.48 -29.95
C LEU A 190 2.40 19.89 -28.49
N CYS A 191 3.25 19.14 -27.77
CA CYS A 191 3.66 19.56 -26.43
C CYS A 191 4.36 20.92 -26.44
N THR A 192 5.24 21.16 -27.42
CA THR A 192 5.93 22.45 -27.57
C THR A 192 4.95 23.59 -27.80
N TYR A 193 3.96 23.38 -28.66
CA TYR A 193 2.90 24.35 -28.90
C TYR A 193 2.13 24.67 -27.60
N PHE A 194 1.73 23.65 -26.84
CA PHE A 194 0.99 23.83 -25.58
C PHE A 194 1.79 24.52 -24.48
N LEU A 195 3.10 24.31 -24.41
CA LEU A 195 3.98 25.01 -23.44
C LEU A 195 3.97 26.53 -23.62
N GLN A 196 3.79 26.99 -24.87
CA GLN A 196 3.74 28.41 -25.24
C GLN A 196 2.35 29.02 -25.04
N GLN A 197 1.30 28.21 -24.85
CA GLN A 197 -0.05 28.73 -24.70
C GLN A 197 -0.25 29.40 -23.35
N SER A 198 -1.04 30.47 -23.36
CA SER A 198 -1.57 31.13 -22.17
C SER A 198 -3.08 30.95 -22.12
N PRO A 199 -3.59 29.79 -21.63
CA PRO A 199 -5.03 29.56 -21.59
C PRO A 199 -5.72 30.67 -20.78
N THR A 200 -6.71 31.32 -21.41
CA THR A 200 -7.38 32.57 -20.98
C THR A 200 -8.27 32.43 -19.74
N SER A 201 -8.20 31.32 -19.00
CA SER A 201 -8.99 31.18 -17.78
C SER A 201 -8.39 32.04 -16.66
N SER A 202 -8.90 33.26 -16.51
CA SER A 202 -8.58 34.21 -15.43
C SER A 202 -9.10 33.82 -14.05
N ARG A 203 -9.68 32.62 -13.88
CA ARG A 203 -9.96 32.11 -12.54
C ARG A 203 -8.61 31.79 -11.91
N LEU A 204 -8.12 32.68 -11.05
CA LEU A 204 -7.10 32.39 -10.04
C LEU A 204 -7.25 30.92 -9.65
N ALA A 205 -6.20 30.14 -9.88
CA ALA A 205 -6.16 28.71 -9.59
C ALA A 205 -6.86 28.52 -8.25
N ARG A 206 -8.10 28.00 -8.30
CA ARG A 206 -8.98 27.96 -7.13
C ARG A 206 -8.18 27.22 -6.08
N VAL A 207 -7.70 27.96 -5.07
CA VAL A 207 -6.81 27.46 -4.02
C VAL A 207 -7.41 26.15 -3.60
N LEU A 208 -6.63 25.07 -3.79
CA LEU A 208 -7.07 23.68 -3.68
C LEU A 208 -8.00 23.56 -2.47
N SER A 209 -9.31 23.54 -2.72
CA SER A 209 -10.25 23.20 -1.67
C SER A 209 -9.86 21.80 -1.21
N PRO A 210 -9.73 21.51 0.09
CA PRO A 210 -9.40 20.17 0.55
C PRO A 210 -10.41 19.20 -0.07
N HIS A 211 -9.94 18.38 -1.02
CA HIS A 211 -10.82 17.46 -1.70
C HIS A 211 -11.33 16.45 -0.67
N SER A 212 -12.62 16.12 -0.73
CA SER A 212 -13.16 15.05 0.12
C SER A 212 -12.37 13.76 -0.10
N ARG A 213 -12.05 13.07 0.99
CA ARG A 213 -11.34 11.80 0.96
C ARG A 213 -12.05 10.83 0.01
N ILE A 214 -11.28 10.02 -0.69
CA ILE A 214 -11.80 9.00 -1.61
C ILE A 214 -12.11 7.70 -0.86
N LYS A 215 -13.03 6.88 -1.38
CA LYS A 215 -13.62 5.73 -0.66
C LYS A 215 -12.58 4.83 0.02
N PHE A 216 -11.50 4.48 -0.67
CA PHE A 216 -10.46 3.63 -0.07
C PHE A 216 -9.66 4.28 1.07
N GLN A 217 -9.57 5.62 1.13
CA GLN A 217 -8.92 6.34 2.24
C GLN A 217 -9.75 6.32 3.52
N PHE A 218 -11.04 5.99 3.44
CA PHE A 218 -11.88 5.81 4.63
C PHE A 218 -11.65 4.45 5.30
N ASN A 219 -11.07 3.48 4.58
CA ASN A 219 -10.75 2.18 5.16
C ASN A 219 -9.31 2.19 5.70
N PRO A 220 -9.10 1.87 7.00
CA PRO A 220 -7.77 1.87 7.58
C PRO A 220 -6.90 0.81 6.88
N THR A 221 -5.65 1.19 6.58
CA THR A 221 -4.71 0.23 5.96
C THR A 221 -4.36 -0.89 6.95
N GLN A 222 -3.90 -2.05 6.47
CA GLN A 222 -3.43 -3.13 7.36
C GLN A 222 -2.29 -2.67 8.29
N ILE A 223 -1.43 -1.77 7.82
CA ILE A 223 -0.37 -1.16 8.64
C ILE A 223 -0.97 -0.27 9.71
N GLU A 224 -2.00 0.50 9.38
CA GLU A 224 -2.69 1.37 10.34
C GLU A 224 -3.46 0.55 11.38
N LEU A 225 -4.13 -0.52 10.96
CA LEU A 225 -4.73 -1.51 11.86
C LEU A 225 -3.67 -2.15 12.77
N GLN A 226 -2.54 -2.58 12.22
CA GLN A 226 -1.42 -3.12 12.99
C GLN A 226 -0.82 -2.09 13.95
N ARG A 227 -0.67 -0.83 13.55
CA ARG A 227 -0.19 0.26 14.43
C ARG A 227 -1.19 0.52 15.56
N VAL A 228 -2.48 0.57 15.26
CA VAL A 228 -3.54 0.73 16.28
C VAL A 228 -3.52 -0.46 17.25
N HIS A 229 -3.40 -1.68 16.73
CA HIS A 229 -3.30 -2.89 17.54
C HIS A 229 -2.02 -2.91 18.40
N GLN A 230 -0.85 -2.58 17.83
CA GLN A 230 0.41 -2.43 18.57
C GLN A 230 0.31 -1.34 19.64
N ALA A 231 -0.32 -0.20 19.34
CA ALA A 231 -0.53 0.87 20.31
C ALA A 231 -1.44 0.43 21.47
N LYS A 232 -2.52 -0.30 21.18
CA LYS A 232 -3.37 -0.93 22.21
C LYS A 232 -2.55 -1.91 23.07
N TRP A 233 -1.74 -2.75 22.43
CA TRP A 233 -0.86 -3.70 23.11
C TRP A 233 0.16 -3.04 24.01
N ARG A 234 0.82 -1.97 23.57
CA ARG A 234 1.76 -1.21 24.39
C ARG A 234 1.09 -0.56 25.60
N ARG A 235 -0.16 -0.09 25.46
CA ARG A 235 -0.95 0.41 26.59
C ARG A 235 -1.27 -0.70 27.58
N LEU A 236 -1.66 -1.89 27.12
CA LEU A 236 -1.92 -3.04 27.99
C LEU A 236 -0.64 -3.51 28.68
N GLU A 237 0.48 -3.63 27.95
CA GLU A 237 1.80 -3.95 28.53
C GLU A 237 2.17 -2.98 29.65
N THR A 238 2.04 -1.68 29.39
CA THR A 238 2.34 -0.64 30.38
C THR A 238 1.44 -0.78 31.62
N ALA A 239 0.15 -1.03 31.42
CA ALA A 239 -0.81 -1.22 32.51
C ALA A 239 -0.49 -2.47 33.35
N VAL A 240 -0.19 -3.61 32.70
CA VAL A 240 0.20 -4.86 33.38
C VAL A 240 1.47 -4.66 34.19
N ARG A 241 2.53 -4.07 33.60
CA ARG A 241 3.78 -3.76 34.31
C ARG A 241 3.55 -2.83 35.51
N GLN A 242 2.62 -1.88 35.39
CA GLN A 242 2.30 -0.95 36.46
C GLN A 242 1.60 -1.64 37.64
N VAL A 243 0.60 -2.50 37.38
CA VAL A 243 -0.13 -3.19 38.47
C VAL A 243 0.67 -4.32 39.11
N LEU A 244 1.65 -4.87 38.40
CA LEU A 244 2.58 -5.88 38.94
C LEU A 244 3.86 -5.27 39.52
N ARG A 245 3.98 -3.93 39.55
CA ARG A 245 5.17 -3.25 40.06
C ARG A 245 5.37 -3.57 41.54
N GLY A 246 6.58 -4.03 41.88
CA GLY A 246 6.94 -4.43 43.25
C GLY A 246 6.54 -5.86 43.63
N GLN A 247 5.93 -6.61 42.71
CA GLN A 247 5.76 -8.07 42.86
C GLN A 247 6.98 -8.79 42.29
N ASP A 248 7.32 -9.95 42.86
CA ASP A 248 8.39 -10.83 42.33
C ASP A 248 7.86 -11.59 41.11
N VAL A 249 7.85 -10.90 39.97
CA VAL A 249 7.39 -11.42 38.67
C VAL A 249 8.35 -11.00 37.57
N ASN A 250 8.51 -11.85 36.57
CA ASN A 250 9.17 -11.49 35.32
C ASN A 250 8.12 -11.30 34.22
N VAL A 251 8.15 -10.16 33.52
CA VAL A 251 7.20 -9.81 32.46
C VAL A 251 7.94 -9.67 31.13
N VAL A 252 7.68 -10.61 30.23
CA VAL A 252 8.30 -10.67 28.90
C VAL A 252 7.24 -10.46 27.83
N TYR A 253 7.50 -9.55 26.89
CA TYR A 253 6.68 -9.39 25.69
C TYR A 253 7.27 -10.21 24.54
N ARG A 254 6.49 -11.10 23.94
CA ARG A 254 6.86 -11.90 22.78
C ARG A 254 5.73 -11.88 21.75
N GLY A 255 5.96 -11.26 20.60
CA GLY A 255 4.95 -11.20 19.54
C GLY A 255 3.70 -10.45 20.00
N ASN A 256 2.54 -11.12 20.02
CA ASN A 256 1.27 -10.56 20.50
C ASN A 256 0.87 -11.09 21.89
N GLU A 257 1.85 -11.42 22.73
CA GLU A 257 1.62 -12.05 24.03
C GLU A 257 2.50 -11.41 25.11
N LEU A 258 1.91 -11.22 26.29
CA LEU A 258 2.66 -10.91 27.51
C LEU A 258 2.73 -12.18 28.36
N ILE A 259 3.95 -12.61 28.64
CA ILE A 259 4.24 -13.78 29.47
C ILE A 259 4.69 -13.24 30.82
N VAL A 260 3.88 -13.50 31.85
CA VAL A 260 4.23 -13.23 33.24
C VAL A 260 4.59 -14.54 33.89
N THR A 261 5.82 -14.66 34.40
CA THR A 261 6.23 -15.80 35.23
C THR A 261 6.38 -15.34 36.66
N ASP A 262 5.80 -16.08 37.59
CA ASP A 262 5.92 -15.80 39.02
C ASP A 262 6.16 -17.08 39.83
N ASN A 263 6.83 -16.92 40.97
CA ASN A 263 7.17 -17.98 41.93
C ASN A 263 6.65 -17.65 43.34
N GLN A 264 5.68 -16.74 43.45
CA GLN A 264 5.26 -16.20 44.74
C GLN A 264 4.55 -17.26 45.60
N SER A 265 4.61 -17.11 46.92
CA SER A 265 3.83 -17.95 47.83
C SER A 265 2.32 -17.73 47.70
N ASN A 266 1.89 -16.48 47.45
CA ASN A 266 0.49 -16.13 47.24
C ASN A 266 0.14 -16.09 45.75
N ALA A 267 -0.53 -17.14 45.28
CA ALA A 267 -0.91 -17.27 43.87
C ALA A 267 -2.01 -16.31 43.39
N ASN A 268 -2.68 -15.61 44.31
CA ASN A 268 -3.80 -14.73 43.99
C ASN A 268 -3.36 -13.28 43.76
N SER A 269 -2.10 -12.92 44.03
CA SER A 269 -1.57 -11.55 43.87
C SER A 269 -1.60 -11.10 42.41
N VAL A 270 -1.06 -11.92 41.52
CA VAL A 270 -1.01 -11.67 40.07
C VAL A 270 -2.43 -11.62 39.50
N TRP A 271 -3.28 -12.58 39.86
CA TRP A 271 -4.66 -12.64 39.37
C TRP A 271 -5.47 -11.40 39.76
N LYS A 272 -5.44 -10.98 41.03
CA LYS A 272 -6.11 -9.74 41.48
C LYS A 272 -5.59 -8.51 40.75
N ALA A 273 -4.29 -8.42 40.52
CA ALA A 273 -3.69 -7.31 39.77
C ALA A 273 -4.23 -7.27 38.33
N LEU A 274 -4.31 -8.42 37.64
CA LEU A 274 -4.89 -8.51 36.30
C LEU A 274 -6.39 -8.20 36.28
N GLN A 275 -7.16 -8.66 37.28
CA GLN A 275 -8.59 -8.32 37.41
C GLN A 275 -8.82 -6.81 37.56
N SER A 276 -7.93 -6.08 38.25
CA SER A 276 -8.06 -4.63 38.45
C SER A 276 -8.09 -3.82 37.14
N ILE A 277 -7.43 -4.32 36.10
CA ILE A 277 -7.35 -3.68 34.78
C ILE A 277 -8.27 -4.34 33.74
N GLY A 278 -8.82 -5.52 34.03
CA GLY A 278 -9.71 -6.29 33.14
C GLY A 278 -11.05 -5.62 32.82
N LYS A 279 -11.43 -4.56 33.56
CA LYS A 279 -12.58 -3.70 33.22
C LYS A 279 -12.24 -2.64 32.16
N LYS A 280 -11.01 -2.13 32.15
CA LYS A 280 -10.55 -1.04 31.28
C LYS A 280 -9.95 -1.56 29.97
N TYR A 281 -9.31 -2.73 30.01
CA TYR A 281 -8.68 -3.35 28.86
C TYR A 281 -9.32 -4.72 28.60
N SER A 282 -9.62 -5.01 27.33
CA SER A 282 -10.15 -6.31 26.90
C SER A 282 -9.01 -7.28 26.62
N PHE A 283 -8.82 -8.26 27.49
CA PHE A 283 -7.82 -9.31 27.33
C PHE A 283 -8.28 -10.62 27.99
N ALA A 284 -7.66 -11.71 27.59
CA ALA A 284 -7.81 -13.04 28.16
C ALA A 284 -6.46 -13.50 28.73
N VAL A 285 -6.52 -14.41 29.69
CA VAL A 285 -5.38 -14.95 30.41
C VAL A 285 -5.41 -16.47 30.26
N ALA A 286 -4.31 -17.07 29.84
CA ALA A 286 -4.08 -18.49 29.94
C ALA A 286 -3.07 -18.75 31.08
N LEU A 287 -3.47 -19.50 32.09
CA LEU A 287 -2.64 -19.84 33.23
C LEU A 287 -2.15 -21.28 33.10
N SER A 288 -0.84 -21.46 33.04
CA SER A 288 -0.18 -22.76 33.17
C SER A 288 0.39 -22.92 34.58
N SER A 289 -0.07 -23.95 35.30
CA SER A 289 0.37 -24.25 36.67
C SER A 289 0.03 -25.69 37.09
N LYS A 290 0.66 -26.19 38.16
CA LYS A 290 0.44 -27.56 38.66
C LYS A 290 -0.99 -27.78 39.21
N VAL A 291 -1.51 -26.79 39.91
CA VAL A 291 -2.84 -26.79 40.54
C VAL A 291 -3.49 -25.45 40.22
N MET A 292 -4.79 -25.45 39.93
CA MET A 292 -5.56 -24.23 39.72
C MET A 292 -5.55 -23.39 41.00
N PRO A 293 -4.84 -22.24 41.04
CA PRO A 293 -4.64 -21.52 42.28
C PRO A 293 -5.71 -20.45 42.55
N VAL A 294 -6.56 -20.17 41.55
CA VAL A 294 -7.51 -19.07 41.58
C VAL A 294 -8.85 -19.51 41.00
N THR A 295 -9.94 -18.99 41.56
CA THR A 295 -11.28 -19.19 41.02
C THR A 295 -11.56 -18.11 39.97
N PRO A 296 -11.81 -18.47 38.71
CA PRO A 296 -12.06 -17.49 37.67
C PRO A 296 -13.44 -16.87 37.87
N SER A 297 -13.48 -15.58 38.18
CA SER A 297 -14.71 -14.80 38.24
C SER A 297 -14.50 -13.42 37.61
N GLY A 298 -15.49 -12.97 36.85
CA GLY A 298 -15.43 -11.66 36.17
C GLY A 298 -14.46 -11.62 34.98
N LYS A 299 -13.95 -10.43 34.69
CA LYS A 299 -12.94 -10.17 33.64
C LYS A 299 -11.55 -10.01 34.28
N PRO A 300 -10.45 -10.41 33.60
CA PRO A 300 -10.37 -11.02 32.26
C PRO A 300 -10.83 -12.48 32.24
N LEU A 301 -11.13 -13.04 31.05
CA LEU A 301 -11.38 -14.48 30.90
C LEU A 301 -10.11 -15.28 31.26
N LEU A 302 -10.27 -16.40 31.97
CA LEU A 302 -9.17 -17.28 32.35
C LEU A 302 -9.36 -18.66 31.72
N LEU A 303 -8.35 -19.11 30.99
CA LEU A 303 -8.17 -20.51 30.62
C LEU A 303 -7.08 -21.10 31.51
N TRP A 304 -7.35 -22.19 32.22
CA TRP A 304 -6.34 -22.90 33.00
C TRP A 304 -5.88 -24.16 32.28
N VAL A 305 -4.57 -24.40 32.28
CA VAL A 305 -3.94 -25.59 31.73
C VAL A 305 -3.00 -26.17 32.78
N GLN A 306 -3.11 -27.46 33.04
CA GLN A 306 -2.21 -28.14 33.97
C GLN A 306 -0.81 -28.28 33.36
N ALA A 307 0.22 -27.81 34.09
CA ALA A 307 1.61 -27.91 33.66
C ALA A 307 2.22 -29.28 34.05
N PRO A 308 3.15 -29.85 33.24
CA PRO A 308 3.90 -31.05 33.61
C PRO A 308 4.79 -30.80 34.84
N LEU A 309 5.14 -31.87 35.56
CA LEU A 309 5.88 -31.83 36.83
C LEU A 309 7.20 -31.06 36.71
N SER A 310 7.23 -29.80 37.17
CA SER A 310 8.46 -29.08 37.51
C SER A 310 8.80 -29.26 38.99
N GLU A 311 10.08 -29.15 39.33
CA GLU A 311 10.57 -29.31 40.71
C GLU A 311 10.04 -28.22 41.67
N ASN A 312 9.53 -27.11 41.15
CA ASN A 312 9.18 -25.94 41.93
C ASN A 312 7.66 -25.72 42.01
N LYS A 313 7.05 -25.99 43.18
CA LYS A 313 5.58 -25.95 43.39
C LYS A 313 4.93 -24.59 43.14
N ALA A 314 5.68 -23.49 43.18
CA ALA A 314 5.15 -22.13 43.08
C ALA A 314 5.22 -21.53 41.67
N GLU A 315 5.86 -22.22 40.71
CA GLU A 315 6.09 -21.70 39.37
C GLU A 315 4.80 -21.65 38.55
N ARG A 316 4.43 -20.45 38.11
CA ARG A 316 3.23 -20.20 37.30
C ARG A 316 3.59 -19.35 36.09
N THR A 317 2.98 -19.69 34.96
CA THR A 317 3.10 -18.90 33.73
C THR A 317 1.72 -18.37 33.33
N TRP A 318 1.59 -17.06 33.28
CA TRP A 318 0.39 -16.36 32.83
C TRP A 318 0.65 -15.79 31.45
N ILE A 319 -0.08 -16.27 30.45
CA ILE A 319 -0.02 -15.79 29.07
C ILE A 319 -1.22 -14.89 28.84
N ILE A 320 -0.97 -13.61 28.58
CA ILE A 320 -2.00 -12.60 28.38
C ILE A 320 -2.12 -12.31 26.89
N ARG A 321 -3.34 -12.42 26.35
CA ARG A 321 -3.71 -12.20 24.94
C ARG A 321 -4.85 -11.19 24.84
N GLU A 322 -4.89 -10.37 23.78
CA GLU A 322 -6.06 -9.52 23.51
C GLU A 322 -7.27 -10.44 23.31
N ALA A 323 -8.41 -10.05 23.90
CA ALA A 323 -9.65 -10.75 23.63
C ALA A 323 -10.14 -10.31 22.24
N VAL A 324 -10.26 -11.27 21.32
CA VAL A 324 -10.89 -11.07 20.00
C VAL A 324 -12.39 -10.91 20.18
#